data_AF-A0AAW1UNZ9-F1
#
_entry.id   AF-A0AAW1UNZ9-F1
#
_cell.length_a   1.000
_cell.length_b   1.000
_cell.length_c   1.000
_cell.angle_alpha   90.00
_cell.angle_beta   90.00
_cell.angle_gamma   90.00
#
_symmetry.space_group_name_H-M   'P 1'
#
loop_
_entity.id
_entity.type
_entity.pdbx_description
1 polymer ?
#
loop_
_entity_poly.entity_id
_entity_poly.type
_entity_poly.pdbx_seq_one_letter_code
_entity_poly.pdbx_strand_id
1 'polypeptide(L)'
;MERLQLKFQLLNGPDEKSNILCVTEITTQDGHTCKIPDDYCNVIYHVELIKTAKFTIVKKALKKINQMRNVWVSLTKELKNIYYDDGILQFDDEYLEEITHMKETEVTSNDPEEPLAKLLEKLLEMNHEKNIGRLANDFIIEKFDGITAQLHFTNER
;
A
#
# COMPACT_ATOMS: atom_id res chain seq x y z
N MET A 1 24.26 0.16 -6.31
CA MET A 1 23.22 -0.66 -5.65
C MET A 1 23.72 -2.08 -5.47
N GLU A 2 23.63 -2.65 -4.27
CA GLU A 2 24.12 -4.00 -3.95
C GLU A 2 22.99 -5.01 -3.69
N ARG A 3 21.85 -4.53 -3.21
CA ARG A 3 20.68 -5.34 -2.85
C ARG A 3 19.40 -4.54 -2.97
N LEU A 4 18.29 -5.22 -3.19
CA LEU A 4 16.94 -4.66 -3.16
C LEU A 4 16.12 -5.39 -2.09
N GLN A 5 15.16 -4.69 -1.48
CA GLN A 5 14.17 -5.30 -0.61
C GLN A 5 12.93 -5.59 -1.45
N LEU A 6 12.54 -6.87 -1.52
CA LEU A 6 11.35 -7.29 -2.26
C LEU A 6 10.25 -7.63 -1.25
N LYS A 7 9.05 -7.11 -1.49
CA LYS A 7 7.84 -7.47 -0.74
C LYS A 7 7.14 -8.61 -1.44
N PHE A 8 7.15 -9.76 -0.79
CA PHE A 8 6.43 -10.95 -1.25
C PHE A 8 5.09 -11.03 -0.55
N GLN A 9 4.03 -11.35 -1.28
CA GLN A 9 2.67 -11.52 -0.73
C GLN A 9 1.98 -12.71 -1.37
N LEU A 10 1.27 -13.51 -0.56
CA LEU A 10 0.41 -14.57 -1.06
C LEU A 10 -0.99 -13.99 -1.33
N LEU A 11 -1.42 -13.95 -2.59
CA LEU A 11 -2.69 -13.38 -3.04
C LEU A 11 -3.62 -14.47 -3.60
N ASN A 12 -4.90 -14.12 -3.75
CA ASN A 12 -5.84 -14.96 -4.48
C ASN A 12 -5.48 -14.96 -5.97
N GLY A 13 -5.56 -16.13 -6.59
CA GLY A 13 -5.45 -16.28 -8.03
C GLY A 13 -6.72 -15.80 -8.74
N PRO A 14 -6.68 -15.69 -10.08
CA PRO A 14 -7.81 -15.22 -10.88
C PRO A 14 -9.06 -16.11 -10.79
N ASP A 15 -8.90 -17.36 -10.37
CA ASP A 15 -9.95 -18.38 -10.25
C ASP A 15 -10.59 -18.45 -8.86
N GLU A 16 -10.23 -17.54 -7.95
CA GLU A 16 -10.64 -17.45 -6.53
C GLU A 16 -10.34 -18.68 -5.66
N LYS A 17 -9.79 -19.74 -6.24
CA LYS A 17 -9.53 -21.03 -5.59
C LYS A 17 -8.04 -21.27 -5.40
N SER A 18 -7.23 -20.76 -6.32
CA SER A 18 -5.79 -20.87 -6.28
C SER A 18 -5.20 -19.70 -5.50
N ASN A 19 -4.02 -19.92 -4.91
CA ASN A 19 -3.23 -18.85 -4.33
C ASN A 19 -2.00 -18.64 -5.21
N ILE A 20 -1.68 -17.38 -5.49
CA ILE A 20 -0.49 -16.99 -6.23
C ILE A 20 0.47 -16.27 -5.29
N LEU A 21 1.76 -16.57 -5.43
CA LEU A 21 2.79 -15.84 -4.71
C LEU A 21 3.25 -14.70 -5.61
N CYS A 22 3.24 -13.48 -5.09
CA CYS A 22 3.56 -12.28 -5.85
C CYS A 22 4.71 -11.51 -5.21
N VAL A 23 5.49 -10.83 -6.03
CA VAL A 23 6.32 -9.69 -5.62
C VAL A 23 5.51 -8.45 -5.96
N THR A 24 5.16 -7.65 -4.96
CA THR A 24 4.24 -6.52 -5.13
C THR A 24 4.96 -5.18 -5.12
N GLU A 25 6.06 -5.10 -4.39
CA GLU A 25 6.84 -3.87 -4.22
C GLU A 25 8.34 -4.18 -4.19
N ILE A 26 9.13 -3.23 -4.67
CA ILE A 26 10.58 -3.25 -4.63
C ILE A 26 11.04 -1.97 -3.97
N THR A 27 11.82 -2.09 -2.90
CA THR A 27 12.42 -0.96 -2.18
C THR A 27 13.93 -0.98 -2.34
N THR A 28 14.48 0.15 -2.73
CA THR A 28 15.90 0.39 -2.86
C THR A 28 16.60 0.60 -1.50
N GLN A 29 17.92 0.60 -1.46
CA GLN A 29 18.67 0.80 -0.18
C GLN A 29 18.52 2.21 0.39
N ASP A 30 18.25 3.18 -0.47
CA ASP A 30 17.95 4.58 -0.18
C ASP A 30 16.47 4.84 0.14
N GLY A 31 15.61 3.81 0.05
CA GLY A 31 14.22 3.86 0.52
C GLY A 31 13.17 4.22 -0.53
N HIS A 32 13.56 4.41 -1.78
CA HIS A 32 12.62 4.53 -2.90
C HIS A 32 11.90 3.21 -3.11
N THR A 33 10.57 3.25 -3.10
CA THR A 33 9.74 2.06 -3.24
C THR A 33 8.89 2.18 -4.48
N CYS A 34 8.99 1.19 -5.37
CA CYS A 34 8.17 1.12 -6.56
C CYS A 34 7.21 -0.07 -6.53
N LYS A 35 6.04 0.09 -7.15
CA LYS A 35 5.04 -0.97 -7.30
C LYS A 35 5.38 -1.84 -8.51
N ILE A 36 5.25 -3.15 -8.38
CA ILE A 36 5.23 -4.06 -9.54
C ILE A 36 3.81 -4.09 -10.12
N PRO A 37 3.63 -3.92 -11.44
CA PRO A 37 2.31 -4.03 -12.07
C PRO A 37 1.64 -5.36 -11.77
N ASP A 38 0.31 -5.34 -11.64
CA ASP A 38 -0.46 -6.51 -11.22
C ASP A 38 -0.31 -7.69 -12.21
N ASP A 39 -0.12 -7.39 -13.50
CA ASP A 39 0.10 -8.37 -14.57
C ASP A 39 1.45 -9.11 -14.42
N TYR A 40 2.44 -8.47 -13.78
CA TYR A 40 3.80 -8.97 -13.61
C TYR A 40 4.13 -9.38 -12.18
N CYS A 41 3.23 -9.15 -11.23
CA CYS A 41 3.52 -9.38 -9.82
C CYS A 41 3.73 -10.87 -9.50
N ASN A 42 3.14 -11.79 -10.26
CA ASN A 42 3.26 -13.22 -10.01
C ASN A 42 4.72 -13.69 -10.16
N VAL A 43 5.22 -14.46 -9.18
CA VAL A 43 6.60 -14.94 -9.15
C VAL A 43 7.00 -15.74 -10.38
N ILE A 44 6.06 -16.32 -11.13
CA ILE A 44 6.34 -17.01 -12.40
C ILE A 44 7.09 -16.12 -13.40
N TYR A 45 6.89 -14.80 -13.38
CA TYR A 45 7.58 -13.84 -14.24
C TYR A 45 8.98 -13.49 -13.70
N HIS A 46 9.26 -13.80 -12.44
CA HIS A 46 10.52 -13.52 -11.76
C HIS A 46 11.44 -14.74 -11.77
N VAL A 47 11.75 -15.26 -12.96
CA VAL A 47 12.43 -16.56 -13.16
C VAL A 47 13.78 -16.65 -12.45
N GLU A 48 14.61 -15.61 -12.54
CA GLU A 48 15.92 -15.60 -11.87
C GLU A 48 15.80 -15.48 -10.35
N LEU A 49 14.77 -14.80 -9.85
CA LEU A 49 14.51 -14.66 -8.42
C LEU A 49 14.11 -16.01 -7.80
N ILE A 50 13.29 -16.80 -8.49
CA ILE A 50 12.83 -18.12 -8.02
C ILE A 50 14.02 -19.06 -7.76
N LYS A 51 15.10 -18.94 -8.53
CA LYS A 51 16.30 -19.78 -8.38
C LYS A 51 17.09 -19.48 -7.10
N THR A 52 16.82 -18.37 -6.43
CA THR A 52 17.59 -17.95 -5.26
C THR A 52 17.22 -18.76 -4.01
N ALA A 53 18.22 -18.98 -3.14
CA ALA A 53 17.97 -19.59 -1.83
C ALA A 53 17.03 -18.74 -0.96
N LYS A 54 17.08 -17.41 -1.10
CA LYS A 54 16.20 -16.47 -0.40
C LYS A 54 14.74 -16.72 -0.75
N PHE A 55 14.42 -16.89 -2.04
CA PHE A 55 13.07 -17.21 -2.48
C PHE A 55 12.55 -18.53 -1.88
N THR A 56 13.39 -19.56 -1.84
CA THR A 56 13.01 -20.86 -1.25
C THR A 56 12.58 -20.73 0.22
N ILE A 57 13.26 -19.86 0.99
CA ILE A 57 12.93 -19.58 2.39
C ILE A 57 11.60 -18.82 2.46
N VAL A 58 11.40 -17.79 1.63
CA VAL A 58 10.16 -17.01 1.57
C VAL A 58 8.96 -17.88 1.23
N LYS A 59 9.07 -18.72 0.19
CA LYS A 59 8.01 -19.64 -0.24
C LYS A 59 7.58 -20.58 0.88
N LYS A 60 8.51 -21.02 1.73
CA LYS A 60 8.20 -21.86 2.91
C LYS A 60 7.55 -21.08 4.04
N ALA A 61 7.86 -19.79 4.18
CA ALA A 61 7.36 -18.93 5.24
C ALA A 61 5.93 -18.42 4.98
N LEU A 62 5.58 -18.16 3.72
CA LEU A 62 4.26 -17.69 3.31
C LEU A 62 3.31 -18.87 3.09
N LYS A 63 2.39 -19.09 4.03
CA LYS A 63 1.47 -20.25 4.03
C LYS A 63 -0.01 -19.87 3.96
N LYS A 64 -0.36 -18.65 4.35
CA LYS A 64 -1.74 -18.15 4.37
C LYS A 64 -1.89 -16.97 3.43
N ILE A 65 -3.08 -16.84 2.85
CA ILE A 65 -3.47 -15.72 2.00
C ILE A 65 -3.26 -14.41 2.78
N ASN A 66 -2.87 -13.36 2.05
CA ASN A 66 -2.52 -12.02 2.54
C ASN A 66 -1.34 -11.96 3.50
N GLN A 67 -0.62 -13.07 3.74
CA GLN A 67 0.67 -12.97 4.41
C GLN A 67 1.69 -12.31 3.49
N MET A 68 2.51 -11.44 4.07
CA MET A 68 3.59 -10.76 3.38
C MET A 68 4.94 -10.88 4.09
N ARG A 69 6.03 -10.79 3.35
CA ARG A 69 7.41 -10.75 3.86
C ARG A 69 8.25 -9.81 3.00
N ASN A 70 8.98 -8.92 3.67
CA ASN A 70 9.99 -8.07 3.04
C ASN A 70 11.35 -8.75 3.19
N VAL A 71 12.05 -8.99 2.08
CA VAL A 71 13.34 -9.68 2.08
C VAL A 71 14.36 -8.94 1.25
N TRP A 72 15.52 -8.68 1.86
CA TRP A 72 16.70 -8.19 1.15
C TRP A 72 17.31 -9.29 0.28
N VAL A 73 17.39 -9.04 -1.02
CA VAL A 73 17.96 -9.91 -2.05
C VAL A 73 19.15 -9.20 -2.67
N SER A 74 20.31 -9.87 -2.67
CA SER A 74 21.51 -9.38 -3.34
C SER A 74 21.31 -9.34 -4.86
N LEU A 75 21.71 -8.26 -5.50
CA LEU A 75 21.61 -8.10 -6.95
C LEU A 75 22.76 -8.85 -7.63
N THR A 76 22.49 -10.05 -8.14
CA THR A 76 23.38 -10.71 -9.10
C THR A 76 23.34 -9.95 -10.44
N LYS A 77 24.24 -10.28 -11.39
CA LYS A 77 24.25 -9.62 -12.71
C LYS A 77 22.90 -9.78 -13.42
N GLU A 78 22.30 -10.96 -13.30
CA GLU A 78 21.02 -11.30 -13.92
C GLU A 78 19.86 -10.53 -13.27
N LEU A 79 19.81 -10.51 -11.93
CA LEU A 79 18.77 -9.76 -11.21
C LEU A 79 18.91 -8.25 -11.39
N LYS A 80 20.14 -7.74 -11.52
CA LYS A 80 20.38 -6.32 -11.79
C LYS A 80 19.75 -5.93 -13.12
N ASN A 81 20.03 -6.67 -14.20
CA ASN A 81 19.45 -6.37 -15.51
C ASN A 81 17.91 -6.42 -15.52
N ILE A 82 17.31 -7.28 -14.68
CA ILE A 82 15.85 -7.40 -14.59
C ILE A 82 15.23 -6.25 -13.80
N TYR A 83 15.83 -5.87 -12.66
CA TYR A 83 15.17 -5.00 -11.69
C TYR A 83 15.75 -3.58 -11.59
N TYR A 84 16.95 -3.34 -12.11
CA TYR A 84 17.67 -2.09 -11.87
C TYR A 84 18.69 -1.76 -12.96
N ASP A 85 18.39 -0.72 -13.74
CA ASP A 85 19.30 -0.18 -14.74
C ASP A 85 19.60 1.30 -14.47
N ASP A 86 20.89 1.66 -14.53
CA ASP A 86 21.43 3.02 -14.35
C ASP A 86 20.76 3.94 -13.30
N GLY A 87 20.38 3.40 -12.13
CA GLY A 87 19.75 4.21 -11.08
C GLY A 87 18.24 4.02 -10.95
N ILE A 88 17.60 3.38 -11.92
CA ILE A 88 16.16 3.33 -12.08
C ILE A 88 15.66 1.90 -11.88
N LEU A 89 14.57 1.75 -11.12
CA LEU A 89 13.90 0.46 -10.98
C LEU A 89 13.07 0.16 -12.23
N GLN A 90 13.24 -1.04 -12.76
CA GLN A 90 12.56 -1.51 -13.97
C GLN A 90 12.07 -2.95 -13.81
N PHE A 91 11.19 -3.38 -14.70
CA PHE A 91 10.82 -4.77 -14.88
C PHE A 91 10.26 -4.95 -16.29
N ASP A 92 10.65 -6.02 -16.98
CA ASP A 92 10.15 -6.35 -18.34
C ASP A 92 10.26 -5.18 -19.34
N ASP A 93 11.43 -4.54 -19.38
CA ASP A 93 11.74 -3.36 -20.21
C ASP A 93 10.89 -2.10 -19.93
N GLU A 94 10.16 -2.07 -18.81
CA GLU A 94 9.37 -0.93 -18.34
C GLU A 94 9.89 -0.36 -17.01
N TYR A 95 9.83 0.95 -16.84
CA TYR A 95 10.15 1.61 -15.56
C TYR A 95 9.00 1.49 -14.57
N LEU A 96 9.33 1.21 -13.31
CA LEU A 96 8.32 1.01 -12.26
C LEU A 96 7.84 2.35 -11.66
N GLU A 97 6.54 2.41 -11.34
CA GLU A 97 5.94 3.58 -10.69
C GLU A 97 6.36 3.66 -9.21
N GLU A 98 6.83 4.84 -8.79
CA GLU A 98 7.20 5.12 -7.40
C GLU A 98 5.97 5.33 -6.52
N ILE A 99 5.94 4.61 -5.38
CA ILE A 99 4.92 4.80 -4.35
C ILE A 99 5.36 5.95 -3.48
N THR A 100 4.71 7.10 -3.66
CA THR A 100 4.86 8.23 -2.74
C THR A 100 4.14 7.89 -1.44
N HIS A 101 4.86 7.34 -0.47
CA HIS A 101 4.36 7.35 0.90
C HIS A 101 4.41 8.81 1.34
N MET A 102 3.25 9.47 1.43
CA MET A 102 3.15 10.66 2.25
C MET A 102 3.62 10.22 3.64
N LYS A 103 4.83 10.63 4.03
CA LYS A 103 5.27 10.47 5.42
C LYS A 103 4.19 11.14 6.24
N GLU A 104 3.37 10.34 6.93
CA GLU A 104 2.71 10.83 8.12
C GLU A 104 3.85 11.36 8.98
N THR A 105 3.96 12.68 9.03
CA THR A 105 4.88 13.37 9.92
C THR A 105 4.71 12.72 11.27
N GLU A 106 5.76 12.06 11.76
CA GLU A 106 5.80 11.53 13.12
C GLU A 106 5.51 12.70 14.05
N VAL A 107 4.26 12.82 14.47
CA VAL A 107 3.92 13.64 15.62
C VAL A 107 4.52 12.89 16.78
N THR A 108 5.69 13.31 17.22
CA THR A 108 6.24 12.92 18.51
C THR A 108 5.31 13.44 19.59
N SER A 109 4.22 12.73 19.82
CA SER A 109 3.42 12.80 21.04
C SER A 109 3.21 11.35 21.47
N ASN A 110 3.75 11.04 22.65
CA ASN A 110 3.53 9.78 23.33
C ASN A 110 2.03 9.43 23.28
N ASP A 111 1.73 8.19 22.93
CA ASP A 111 0.40 7.58 22.81
C ASP A 111 -0.51 8.00 21.61
N PRO A 112 -0.64 7.17 20.56
CA PRO A 112 -1.65 7.35 19.52
C PRO A 112 -3.07 7.00 19.98
N GLU A 113 -3.23 6.40 21.18
CA GLU A 113 -4.54 6.10 21.76
C GLU A 113 -5.17 7.32 22.42
N GLU A 114 -4.40 8.30 22.91
CA GLU A 114 -4.93 9.47 23.61
C GLU A 114 -5.86 10.35 22.76
N PRO A 115 -5.56 10.69 21.49
CA PRO A 115 -6.41 11.56 20.69
C PRO A 115 -7.74 10.90 20.33
N LEU A 116 -7.70 9.59 20.02
CA LEU A 116 -8.87 8.80 19.69
C LEU A 116 -9.72 8.50 20.92
N ALA A 117 -9.09 8.17 22.06
CA ALA A 117 -9.77 7.95 23.32
C ALA A 117 -10.43 9.25 23.81
N LYS A 118 -9.76 10.40 23.71
CA LYS A 118 -10.35 11.72 24.03
C LYS A 118 -11.50 12.08 23.09
N LEU A 119 -11.41 11.73 21.80
CA LEU A 119 -12.51 11.93 20.85
C LEU A 119 -13.72 11.02 21.15
N LEU A 120 -13.48 9.77 21.53
CA LEU A 120 -14.51 8.81 21.92
C LEU A 120 -15.15 9.19 23.26
N GLU A 121 -14.37 9.61 24.26
CA GLU A 121 -14.87 10.14 25.53
C GLU A 121 -15.75 11.36 25.30
N LYS A 122 -15.31 12.31 24.46
CA LYS A 122 -16.11 13.50 24.12
C LYS A 122 -17.41 13.15 23.39
N LEU A 123 -17.41 12.11 22.55
CA LEU A 123 -18.61 11.57 21.91
C LEU A 123 -19.57 10.89 22.92
N LEU A 124 -19.04 10.20 23.91
CA LEU A 124 -19.82 9.54 24.97
C LEU A 124 -20.40 10.55 25.96
N GLU A 125 -19.67 11.62 26.28
CA GLU A 125 -20.15 12.74 27.10
C GLU A 125 -21.26 13.52 26.40
N MET A 126 -21.16 13.70 25.07
CA MET A 126 -22.17 14.39 24.26
C MET A 126 -23.44 13.56 24.00
N ASN A 127 -23.45 12.26 24.31
CA ASN A 127 -24.62 11.38 24.16
C ASN A 127 -25.78 11.73 25.13
N HIS A 128 -25.55 12.66 26.08
CA HIS A 128 -26.61 13.26 26.89
C HIS A 128 -27.38 14.38 26.16
N GLU A 129 -26.88 14.88 25.03
CA GLU A 129 -27.55 15.91 24.23
C GLU A 129 -27.86 15.42 22.81
N LYS A 130 -29.16 15.38 22.50
CA LYS A 130 -29.75 14.82 21.27
C LYS A 130 -29.37 15.61 20.00
N ASN A 131 -28.12 15.58 19.54
CA ASN A 131 -27.74 16.28 18.31
C ASN A 131 -26.65 15.61 17.45
N ILE A 132 -26.58 14.28 17.46
CA ILE A 132 -25.69 13.48 16.58
C ILE A 132 -25.97 13.74 15.09
N GLY A 133 -27.20 14.10 14.72
CA GLY A 133 -27.58 14.40 13.34
C GLY A 133 -26.91 15.62 12.73
N ARG A 134 -26.46 16.59 13.55
CA ARG A 134 -25.69 17.76 13.06
C ARG A 134 -24.24 17.40 12.79
N LEU A 135 -23.63 16.58 13.65
CA LEU A 135 -22.23 16.18 13.51
C LEU A 135 -22.02 15.22 12.33
N ALA A 136 -23.01 14.40 11.99
CA ALA A 136 -22.97 13.55 10.79
C ALA A 136 -22.92 14.37 9.49
N ASN A 137 -23.52 15.57 9.47
CA ASN A 137 -23.42 16.49 8.33
C ASN A 137 -22.04 17.15 8.24
N ASP A 138 -21.41 17.45 9.38
CA ASP A 138 -20.04 17.98 9.42
C ASP A 138 -18.98 16.89 9.08
N PHE A 139 -19.32 15.61 9.28
CA PHE A 139 -18.49 14.45 8.93
C PHE A 139 -18.65 13.98 7.47
N ILE A 140 -19.47 14.65 6.67
CA ILE A 140 -19.42 14.49 5.22
C ILE A 140 -18.08 15.07 4.77
N ILE A 141 -17.08 14.19 4.72
CA ILE A 141 -15.88 14.41 3.93
C ILE A 141 -16.41 14.66 2.52
N GLU A 142 -16.23 15.89 2.03
CA GLU A 142 -16.52 16.30 0.66
C GLU A 142 -15.90 15.29 -0.29
N LYS A 143 -16.72 14.30 -0.65
CA LYS A 143 -16.44 13.38 -1.74
C LYS A 143 -16.59 14.23 -2.99
N PHE A 144 -15.47 14.48 -3.67
CA PHE A 144 -15.37 14.99 -5.03
C PHE A 144 -16.70 15.01 -5.78
N ASP A 145 -17.22 16.21 -6.04
CA ASP A 145 -17.90 16.53 -7.29
C ASP A 145 -17.55 17.98 -7.64
N GLY A 146 -16.47 18.13 -8.42
CA GLY A 146 -16.30 19.34 -9.20
C GLY A 146 -17.51 19.48 -10.12
N ILE A 147 -18.14 20.67 -10.05
CA ILE A 147 -19.32 21.12 -10.79
C ILE A 147 -20.65 20.82 -10.08
N THR A 148 -21.12 21.77 -9.27
CA THR A 148 -22.41 22.43 -9.55
C THR A 148 -22.36 23.89 -9.10
N ALA A 149 -22.53 24.76 -10.08
CA ALA A 149 -22.70 26.19 -9.90
C ALA A 149 -24.12 26.52 -9.40
N GLN A 150 -24.17 27.50 -8.49
CA GLN A 150 -25.21 28.51 -8.28
C GLN A 150 -26.67 28.08 -7.99
N LEU A 151 -27.02 28.28 -6.72
CA LEU A 151 -28.26 28.85 -6.16
C LEU A 151 -29.36 29.26 -7.14
N HIS A 152 -30.58 28.75 -6.93
CA HIS A 152 -31.81 29.56 -6.82
C HIS A 152 -32.99 28.69 -6.34
N PHE A 153 -33.53 28.96 -5.15
CA PHE A 153 -34.92 28.65 -4.82
C PHE A 153 -35.54 29.84 -4.09
N THR A 154 -36.36 30.60 -4.81
CA THR A 154 -37.33 31.54 -4.27
C THR A 154 -38.50 30.76 -3.70
N ASN A 155 -38.83 31.00 -2.42
CA ASN A 155 -40.06 30.53 -1.79
C ASN A 155 -41.25 31.35 -2.29
N GLU A 156 -42.24 30.70 -2.91
CA GLU A 156 -43.61 31.20 -3.01
C GLU A 156 -44.59 30.08 -2.67
N ARG A 157 -45.15 30.11 -1.45
CA ARG A 157 -46.58 30.36 -1.18
C ARG A 157 -46.90 30.25 0.30
#